data_AF-A0A1H0FLF7-F1
#
_entry.id   AF-A0A1H0FLF7-F1
#
_cell.length_a   1.000
_cell.length_b   1.000
_cell.length_c   1.000
_cell.angle_alpha   90.00
_cell.angle_beta   90.00
_cell.angle_gamma   90.00
#
_symmetry.space_group_name_H-M   'P 1'
#
loop_
_entity.id
_entity.type
_entity.pdbx_description
1 polymer ?
#
loop_
_entity_poly.entity_id
_entity_poly.type
_entity_poly.pdbx_seq_one_letter_code
_entity_poly.pdbx_strand_id
1 'polypeptide(L)'
;MRIRLTRFISISLTMLMLLQVPLFALSEGQAKPKEITNALSYLAGTVDGRWTSVAENAAGNIPEKTVAINALQQAKNNLKAYTNVTDIAHDVLTLSACGYDVNSLEGTDLIAKLCGYEGMLLQGANGPIFSLIAIDSRNYAIPQNAKWSREALCNSILSFQKGDGGFSLNGNMDSDVDITAYALIALSPYSNDSNISNVINKAVQWLSNHQNNDGSFSSMGVSCCESTAAVITALICLGIPVNNELFTKEGISAYQALLTFQNGDGGFKHIQDGSSDTLATEQAVMALSAVCFGKSPFKLATVAPPAQKLSNPVLIVLISVACLALIGLAVILIYTIVRRNRLKKAGFQV
;
A
#
# COMPACT_ATOMS: atom_id res chain seq x y z
N MET A 1 -41.58 -50.82 -19.75
CA MET A 1 -41.36 -49.57 -19.01
C MET A 1 -39.90 -49.51 -18.62
N ARG A 2 -39.05 -49.02 -19.52
CA ARG A 2 -38.45 -47.67 -19.52
C ARG A 2 -37.10 -47.62 -18.79
N ILE A 3 -36.04 -47.47 -19.60
CA ILE A 3 -34.89 -46.57 -19.39
C ILE A 3 -33.82 -47.12 -18.41
N ARG A 4 -32.76 -47.78 -18.91
CA ARG A 4 -31.50 -47.28 -19.51
C ARG A 4 -30.38 -47.09 -18.47
N LEU A 5 -29.38 -47.96 -18.55
CA LEU A 5 -27.98 -47.60 -18.86
C LEU A 5 -27.45 -46.30 -18.23
N THR A 6 -27.16 -46.25 -16.93
CA THR A 6 -26.30 -45.20 -16.35
C THR A 6 -25.73 -45.65 -15.01
N ARG A 7 -24.71 -46.51 -15.02
CA ARG A 7 -23.86 -46.76 -13.84
C ARG A 7 -22.35 -46.78 -14.12
N PHE A 8 -21.92 -46.38 -15.32
CA PHE A 8 -20.50 -46.37 -15.69
C PHE A 8 -20.00 -45.06 -16.35
N ILE A 9 -20.70 -43.94 -16.18
CA ILE A 9 -20.27 -42.63 -16.73
C ILE A 9 -20.08 -41.55 -15.65
N SER A 10 -20.45 -41.78 -14.40
CA SER A 10 -20.47 -40.70 -13.40
C SER A 10 -19.23 -40.56 -12.51
N ILE A 11 -18.13 -41.26 -12.82
CA ILE A 11 -16.83 -41.08 -12.13
C ILE A 11 -15.71 -40.64 -13.09
N SER A 12 -15.95 -40.66 -14.40
CA SER A 12 -14.94 -40.28 -15.41
C SER A 12 -15.25 -38.95 -16.12
N LEU A 13 -16.07 -38.07 -15.52
CA LEU A 13 -16.37 -36.75 -16.09
C LEU A 13 -16.18 -35.55 -15.14
N THR A 14 -15.73 -35.77 -13.91
CA THR A 14 -15.30 -34.69 -12.99
C THR A 14 -13.79 -34.54 -12.91
N MET A 15 -13.03 -35.44 -13.56
CA MET A 15 -11.56 -35.40 -13.58
C MET A 15 -10.97 -34.89 -14.91
N LEU A 16 -11.80 -34.27 -15.76
CA LEU A 16 -11.39 -33.74 -17.07
C LEU A 16 -11.98 -32.34 -17.37
N MET A 17 -12.09 -31.50 -16.33
CA MET A 17 -12.36 -30.05 -16.45
C MET A 17 -11.43 -29.22 -15.54
N LEU A 18 -10.21 -29.70 -15.31
CA LEU A 18 -9.14 -28.97 -14.60
C LEU A 18 -7.96 -28.61 -15.51
N LEU A 19 -8.13 -28.72 -16.82
CA LEU A 19 -7.11 -28.37 -17.81
C LEU A 19 -7.68 -27.32 -18.77
N GLN A 20 -7.75 -26.06 -18.31
CA GLN A 20 -7.66 -24.85 -19.17
C GLN A 20 -7.74 -23.52 -18.39
N VAL A 21 -7.31 -23.48 -17.14
CA VAL A 21 -6.81 -22.22 -16.59
C VAL A 21 -5.31 -22.21 -16.90
N PRO A 22 -4.77 -21.19 -17.57
CA PRO A 22 -3.33 -20.99 -17.60
C PRO A 22 -2.88 -20.97 -16.14
N LEU A 23 -2.17 -22.02 -15.76
CA LEU A 23 -1.55 -22.18 -14.47
C LEU A 23 -0.41 -21.16 -14.39
N PHE A 24 -0.71 -19.89 -14.20
CA PHE A 24 0.19 -18.99 -13.49
C PHE A 24 0.00 -19.28 -11.99
N ALA A 25 0.38 -20.49 -11.60
CA ALA A 25 0.79 -20.73 -10.24
C ALA A 25 1.94 -19.76 -9.97
N LEU A 26 1.67 -18.83 -9.05
CA LEU A 26 2.61 -18.11 -8.20
C LEU A 26 4.07 -18.54 -8.42
N SER A 27 4.85 -17.72 -9.12
CA SER A 27 6.31 -17.86 -9.05
C SER A 27 6.79 -17.26 -7.72
N GLU A 28 6.53 -17.97 -6.62
CA GLU A 28 7.49 -18.00 -5.51
C GLU A 28 8.77 -18.63 -6.08
N GLY A 29 9.62 -17.81 -6.72
CA GLY A 29 10.83 -18.31 -7.36
C GLY A 29 11.38 -17.51 -8.55
N GLN A 30 10.73 -16.45 -9.02
CA GLN A 30 11.46 -15.51 -9.87
C GLN A 30 12.44 -14.71 -9.01
N ALA A 31 13.73 -14.93 -9.25
CA ALA A 31 14.76 -14.10 -8.65
C ALA A 31 14.47 -12.64 -9.02
N LYS A 32 14.40 -11.77 -8.00
CA LYS A 32 14.22 -10.34 -8.22
C LYS A 32 15.36 -9.83 -9.11
N PRO A 33 15.09 -8.92 -10.06
CA PRO A 33 16.14 -8.21 -10.78
C PRO A 33 17.22 -7.68 -9.83
N LYS A 34 18.48 -7.69 -10.26
CA LYS A 34 19.61 -7.22 -9.44
C LYS A 34 19.42 -5.76 -9.03
N GLU A 35 18.77 -4.97 -9.89
CA GLU A 35 18.49 -3.56 -9.69
C GLU A 35 17.60 -3.35 -8.47
N ILE A 36 16.57 -4.18 -8.30
CA ILE A 36 15.70 -4.19 -7.10
C ILE A 36 16.50 -4.63 -5.86
N THR A 37 17.28 -5.72 -5.98
CA THR A 37 18.00 -6.29 -4.84
C THR A 37 19.10 -5.34 -4.32
N ASN A 38 19.81 -4.66 -5.22
CA ASN A 38 20.82 -3.67 -4.86
C ASN A 38 20.20 -2.43 -4.22
N ALA A 39 19.07 -1.95 -4.76
CA ALA A 39 18.35 -0.82 -4.20
C ALA A 39 17.77 -1.10 -2.80
N LEU A 40 17.22 -2.29 -2.57
CA LEU A 40 16.79 -2.70 -1.23
C LEU A 40 17.97 -2.80 -0.25
N SER A 41 19.13 -3.25 -0.73
CA SER A 41 20.35 -3.31 0.09
C SER A 41 20.85 -1.91 0.47
N TYR A 42 20.75 -0.95 -0.46
CA TYR A 42 20.99 0.48 -0.16
C TYR A 42 20.01 0.99 0.88
N LEU A 43 18.70 0.76 0.71
CA LEU A 43 17.65 1.22 1.63
C LEU A 43 17.82 0.67 3.05
N ALA A 44 18.28 -0.58 3.21
CA ALA A 44 18.57 -1.16 4.51
C ALA A 44 19.65 -0.40 5.30
N GLY A 45 20.52 0.34 4.62
CA GLY A 45 21.51 1.24 5.21
C GLY A 45 20.99 2.65 5.52
N THR A 46 19.75 2.97 5.16
CA THR A 46 19.12 4.29 5.38
C THR A 46 18.22 4.28 6.61
N VAL A 47 18.10 5.41 7.32
CA VAL A 47 17.38 5.50 8.60
C VAL A 47 16.01 6.17 8.53
N ASP A 48 15.72 6.94 7.48
CA ASP A 48 14.58 7.87 7.42
C ASP A 48 13.72 7.73 6.14
N GLY A 49 13.70 6.54 5.55
CA GLY A 49 12.90 6.30 4.35
C GLY A 49 11.40 6.44 4.59
N ARG A 50 10.76 7.36 3.85
CA ARG A 50 9.32 7.65 3.95
C ARG A 50 8.50 6.51 3.37
N TRP A 51 8.94 5.89 2.28
CA TRP A 51 8.21 4.84 1.56
C TRP A 51 8.87 3.46 1.63
N THR A 52 9.99 3.29 2.37
CA THR A 52 10.72 2.02 2.45
C THR A 52 9.82 0.81 2.71
N SER A 53 8.90 0.88 3.67
CA SER A 53 8.00 -0.25 3.96
C SER A 53 7.08 -0.61 2.77
N VAL A 54 6.61 0.39 2.02
CA VAL A 54 5.81 0.18 0.81
C VAL A 54 6.67 -0.39 -0.30
N ALA A 55 7.90 0.12 -0.48
CA ALA A 55 8.86 -0.38 -1.45
C ALA A 55 9.25 -1.85 -1.18
N GLU A 56 9.54 -2.20 0.08
CA GLU A 56 9.81 -3.57 0.51
C GLU A 56 8.61 -4.49 0.25
N ASN A 57 7.40 -4.08 0.64
CA ASN A 57 6.19 -4.86 0.40
C ASN A 57 5.90 -5.05 -1.11
N ALA A 58 6.07 -3.99 -1.91
CA ALA A 58 5.94 -4.03 -3.36
C ALA A 58 6.94 -5.01 -3.99
N ALA A 59 8.17 -5.05 -3.47
CA ALA A 59 9.21 -6.00 -3.88
C ALA A 59 8.94 -7.45 -3.40
N GLY A 60 7.83 -7.69 -2.69
CA GLY A 60 7.48 -9.00 -2.12
C GLY A 60 8.28 -9.35 -0.87
N ASN A 61 8.92 -8.39 -0.21
CA ASN A 61 9.56 -8.58 1.09
C ASN A 61 8.57 -8.27 2.22
N ILE A 62 8.83 -8.87 3.38
CA ILE A 62 8.26 -8.40 4.64
C ILE A 62 9.07 -7.16 5.04
N PRO A 63 8.44 -6.00 5.32
CA PRO A 63 9.19 -4.82 5.71
C PRO A 63 10.07 -5.06 6.95
N GLU A 64 11.26 -4.47 6.93
CA GLU A 64 12.24 -4.65 8.00
C GLU A 64 11.69 -4.19 9.36
N LYS A 65 12.08 -4.89 10.43
CA LYS A 65 11.49 -4.68 11.76
C LYS A 65 11.67 -3.24 12.25
N THR A 66 12.84 -2.65 12.02
CA THR A 66 13.16 -1.27 12.41
C THR A 66 12.33 -0.27 11.62
N VAL A 67 12.20 -0.46 10.30
CA VAL A 67 11.36 0.36 9.41
C VAL A 67 9.90 0.34 9.90
N ALA A 68 9.37 -0.84 10.18
CA ALA A 68 8.00 -1.01 10.66
C ALA A 68 7.76 -0.41 12.06
N ILE A 69 8.75 -0.47 12.97
CA ILE A 69 8.66 0.18 14.29
C ILE A 69 8.68 1.71 14.14
N ASN A 70 9.53 2.25 13.27
CA ASN A 70 9.62 3.69 13.02
C ASN A 70 8.33 4.24 12.41
N ALA A 71 7.76 3.55 11.41
CA ALA A 71 6.47 3.92 10.81
C ALA A 71 5.35 3.95 11.86
N LEU A 72 5.29 2.94 12.74
CA LEU A 72 4.33 2.93 13.85
C LEU A 72 4.52 4.11 14.81
N GLN A 73 5.77 4.40 15.20
CA GLN A 73 6.07 5.50 16.11
C GLN A 73 5.73 6.87 15.50
N GLN A 74 6.00 7.04 14.21
CA GLN A 74 5.65 8.25 13.45
C GLN A 74 4.13 8.43 13.40
N ALA A 75 3.38 7.40 13.01
CA ALA A 75 1.91 7.47 12.95
C ALA A 75 1.28 7.79 14.32
N LYS A 76 1.81 7.21 15.41
CA LYS A 76 1.39 7.56 16.78
C LYS A 76 1.67 9.01 17.16
N ASN A 77 2.76 9.59 16.64
CA ASN A 77 3.06 11.00 16.85
C ASN A 77 2.13 11.89 16.02
N ASN A 78 1.89 11.55 14.76
CA ASN A 78 1.00 12.28 13.84
C ASN A 78 -0.46 12.27 14.32
N LEU A 79 -0.92 11.19 14.93
CA LEU A 79 -2.26 11.07 15.53
C LEU A 79 -2.61 12.21 16.48
N LYS A 80 -1.61 12.81 17.14
CA LYS A 80 -1.80 13.95 18.05
C LYS A 80 -2.29 15.20 17.32
N ALA A 81 -1.86 15.40 16.07
CA ALA A 81 -2.23 16.56 15.26
C ALA A 81 -1.91 16.34 13.77
N TYR A 82 -2.84 15.74 13.02
CA TYR A 82 -2.76 15.71 11.56
C TYR A 82 -3.13 17.07 10.95
N THR A 83 -2.17 17.71 10.30
CA THR A 83 -2.36 18.97 9.55
C THR A 83 -2.60 18.74 8.06
N ASN A 84 -2.15 17.61 7.53
CA ASN A 84 -2.24 17.26 6.11
C ASN A 84 -2.97 15.93 5.93
N VAL A 85 -3.84 15.85 4.93
CA VAL A 85 -4.53 14.60 4.58
C VAL A 85 -3.56 13.57 4.01
N THR A 86 -2.52 14.01 3.29
CA THR A 86 -1.50 13.10 2.72
C THR A 86 -0.68 12.41 3.80
N ASP A 87 -0.53 13.01 4.98
CA ASP A 87 0.16 12.35 6.10
C ASP A 87 -0.70 11.22 6.68
N ILE A 88 -2.03 11.38 6.72
CA ILE A 88 -2.95 10.28 7.08
C ILE A 88 -2.89 9.17 6.02
N ALA A 89 -2.96 9.52 4.73
CA ALA A 89 -2.89 8.56 3.63
C ALA A 89 -1.56 7.78 3.63
N HIS A 90 -0.46 8.48 3.89
CA HIS A 90 0.88 7.91 4.01
C HIS A 90 1.00 6.96 5.21
N ASP A 91 0.48 7.34 6.39
CA ASP A 91 0.45 6.46 7.56
C ASP A 91 -0.41 5.21 7.28
N VAL A 92 -1.56 5.36 6.61
CA VAL A 92 -2.37 4.20 6.19
C VAL A 92 -1.55 3.26 5.29
N LEU A 93 -0.86 3.78 4.28
CA LEU A 93 -0.08 2.96 3.34
C LEU A 93 1.10 2.25 4.02
N THR A 94 1.90 2.96 4.80
CA THR A 94 3.09 2.39 5.45
C THR A 94 2.74 1.38 6.55
N LEU A 95 1.75 1.68 7.38
CA LEU A 95 1.29 0.75 8.42
C LEU A 95 0.65 -0.49 7.81
N SER A 96 -0.14 -0.32 6.74
CA SER A 96 -0.69 -1.43 5.98
C SER A 96 0.43 -2.31 5.42
N ALA A 97 1.45 -1.72 4.78
CA ALA A 97 2.57 -2.46 4.22
C ALA A 97 3.30 -3.29 5.28
N CYS A 98 3.38 -2.77 6.51
CA CYS A 98 3.95 -3.44 7.67
C CYS A 98 3.02 -4.44 8.38
N GLY A 99 1.76 -4.57 7.96
CA GLY A 99 0.81 -5.52 8.56
C GLY A 99 0.07 -5.03 9.80
N TYR A 100 0.19 -3.75 10.18
CA TYR A 100 -0.57 -3.20 11.30
C TYR A 100 -2.04 -2.98 10.94
N ASP A 101 -2.90 -3.03 11.96
CA ASP A 101 -4.31 -2.68 11.83
C ASP A 101 -4.49 -1.16 11.91
N VAL A 102 -4.85 -0.55 10.78
CA VAL A 102 -5.06 0.90 10.65
C VAL A 102 -6.46 1.34 11.11
N ASN A 103 -7.39 0.39 11.34
CA ASN A 103 -8.73 0.69 11.86
C ASN A 103 -8.75 0.84 13.39
N SER A 104 -7.66 0.52 14.09
CA SER A 104 -7.60 0.58 15.55
C SER A 104 -6.28 1.10 16.11
N LEU A 105 -5.60 2.01 15.42
CA LEU A 105 -4.33 2.58 15.90
C LEU A 105 -4.57 3.46 17.13
N GLU A 106 -4.13 3.00 18.31
CA GLU A 106 -4.36 3.70 19.59
C GLU A 106 -5.84 4.04 19.82
N GLY A 107 -6.75 3.14 19.38
CA GLY A 107 -8.20 3.35 19.45
C GLY A 107 -8.78 4.28 18.38
N THR A 108 -7.98 4.72 17.41
CA THR A 108 -8.41 5.56 16.28
C THR A 108 -8.47 4.75 14.99
N ASP A 109 -9.58 4.89 14.25
CA ASP A 109 -9.70 4.38 12.88
C ASP A 109 -9.13 5.42 11.89
N LEU A 110 -7.96 5.12 11.31
CA LEU A 110 -7.32 5.99 10.34
C LEU A 110 -8.09 6.07 9.01
N ILE A 111 -8.81 5.02 8.60
CA ILE A 111 -9.63 5.04 7.39
C ILE A 111 -10.80 5.98 7.59
N ALA A 112 -11.50 5.89 8.73
CA ALA A 112 -12.57 6.81 9.06
C ALA A 112 -12.05 8.26 9.14
N LYS A 113 -10.87 8.46 9.74
CA LYS A 113 -10.23 9.78 9.84
C LYS A 113 -9.87 10.35 8.47
N LEU A 114 -9.34 9.54 7.56
CA LEU A 114 -9.00 9.91 6.19
C LEU A 114 -10.26 10.30 5.40
N CYS A 115 -11.28 9.43 5.40
CA CYS A 115 -12.52 9.65 4.63
C CYS A 115 -13.41 10.76 5.22
N GLY A 116 -13.21 11.12 6.49
CA GLY A 116 -13.88 12.25 7.16
C GLY A 116 -13.07 13.55 7.16
N TYR A 117 -11.89 13.59 6.52
CA TYR A 117 -11.02 14.75 6.62
C TYR A 117 -11.59 15.98 5.90
N GLU A 118 -11.80 17.07 6.64
CA GLU A 118 -12.40 18.30 6.11
C GLU A 118 -11.51 18.99 5.08
N GLY A 119 -10.19 18.97 5.30
CA GLY A 119 -9.18 19.65 4.49
C GLY A 119 -8.66 18.85 3.29
N MET A 120 -9.47 17.96 2.70
CA MET A 120 -9.04 17.05 1.63
C MET A 120 -8.37 17.76 0.44
N LEU A 121 -8.80 18.97 0.11
CA LEU A 121 -8.30 19.73 -1.04
C LEU A 121 -7.23 20.77 -0.68
N LEU A 122 -6.82 20.87 0.59
CA LEU A 122 -5.82 21.86 1.02
C LEU A 122 -4.44 21.63 0.38
N GLN A 123 -4.17 20.40 -0.04
CA GLN A 123 -2.93 20.02 -0.73
C GLN A 123 -3.16 19.82 -2.24
N GLY A 124 -4.23 20.40 -2.80
CA GLY A 124 -4.59 20.26 -4.21
C GLY A 124 -4.93 18.82 -4.57
N ALA A 125 -4.58 18.41 -5.79
CA ALA A 125 -4.82 17.07 -6.32
C ALA A 125 -4.23 15.95 -5.47
N ASN A 126 -3.12 16.20 -4.74
CA ASN A 126 -2.46 15.19 -3.92
C ASN A 126 -3.38 14.61 -2.84
N GLY A 127 -4.24 15.43 -2.23
CA GLY A 127 -5.13 14.96 -1.18
C GLY A 127 -6.07 13.83 -1.63
N PRO A 128 -6.92 14.04 -2.65
CA PRO A 128 -7.80 12.99 -3.14
C PRO A 128 -7.03 11.84 -3.81
N ILE A 129 -5.93 12.10 -4.52
CA ILE A 129 -5.08 11.07 -5.16
C ILE A 129 -4.56 10.08 -4.11
N PHE A 130 -3.83 10.54 -3.10
CA PHE A 130 -3.23 9.66 -2.11
C PHE A 130 -4.26 9.04 -1.17
N SER A 131 -5.38 9.74 -0.92
CA SER A 131 -6.49 9.16 -0.16
C SER A 131 -7.12 7.96 -0.87
N LEU A 132 -7.34 8.06 -2.17
CA LEU A 132 -7.88 6.96 -2.97
C LEU A 132 -6.91 5.78 -3.02
N ILE A 133 -5.61 6.05 -3.27
CA ILE A 133 -4.56 5.03 -3.25
C ILE A 133 -4.52 4.32 -1.88
N ALA A 134 -4.56 5.07 -0.77
CA ALA A 134 -4.52 4.50 0.58
C ALA A 134 -5.72 3.59 0.86
N ILE A 135 -6.94 4.04 0.52
CA ILE A 135 -8.17 3.27 0.72
C ILE A 135 -8.17 1.99 -0.14
N ASP A 136 -7.71 2.07 -1.38
CA ASP A 136 -7.69 0.93 -2.30
C ASP A 136 -6.54 -0.05 -2.04
N SER A 137 -5.50 0.37 -1.31
CA SER A 137 -4.31 -0.43 -1.06
C SER A 137 -4.58 -1.82 -0.47
N ARG A 138 -5.62 -1.92 0.36
CA ARG A 138 -6.18 -3.18 0.90
C ARG A 138 -7.69 -3.29 0.70
N ASN A 139 -8.26 -2.51 -0.22
CA ASN A 139 -9.70 -2.41 -0.43
C ASN A 139 -10.46 -2.13 0.89
N TYR A 140 -10.00 -1.13 1.64
CA TYR A 140 -10.59 -0.78 2.93
C TYR A 140 -12.07 -0.39 2.78
N ALA A 141 -12.86 -0.79 3.76
CA ALA A 141 -14.25 -0.38 3.87
C ALA A 141 -14.32 1.11 4.25
N ILE A 142 -15.08 1.89 3.49
CA ILE A 142 -15.37 3.29 3.82
C ILE A 142 -16.58 3.34 4.75
N PRO A 143 -16.55 4.09 5.87
CA PRO A 143 -17.72 4.28 6.72
C PRO A 143 -18.91 4.86 5.94
N GLN A 144 -20.13 4.37 6.19
CA GLN A 144 -21.34 4.73 5.40
C GLN A 144 -21.62 6.23 5.30
N ASN A 145 -21.24 7.02 6.31
CA ASN A 145 -21.49 8.47 6.36
C ASN A 145 -20.20 9.29 6.17
N ALA A 146 -19.14 8.69 5.64
CA ALA A 146 -17.92 9.42 5.36
C ALA A 146 -18.14 10.45 4.25
N LYS A 147 -17.55 11.63 4.42
CA LYS A 147 -17.62 12.73 3.45
C LYS A 147 -17.00 12.35 2.10
N TRP A 148 -15.92 11.59 2.13
CA TRP A 148 -15.14 11.20 0.96
C TRP A 148 -15.31 9.71 0.66
N SER A 149 -16.23 9.39 -0.27
CA SER A 149 -16.35 8.07 -0.88
C SER A 149 -15.31 7.88 -2.00
N ARG A 150 -15.13 6.64 -2.49
CA ARG A 150 -14.34 6.36 -3.71
C ARG A 150 -14.82 7.20 -4.89
N GLU A 151 -16.13 7.26 -5.10
CA GLU A 151 -16.73 8.05 -6.17
C GLU A 151 -16.43 9.55 -6.00
N ALA A 152 -16.55 10.10 -4.79
CA ALA A 152 -16.24 11.50 -4.52
C ALA A 152 -14.76 11.81 -4.74
N LEU A 153 -13.86 10.91 -4.34
CA LEU A 153 -12.42 11.02 -4.58
C LEU A 153 -12.11 10.94 -6.08
N CYS A 154 -12.65 9.97 -6.82
CA CYS A 154 -12.52 9.88 -8.28
C CYS A 154 -12.98 11.18 -8.94
N ASN A 155 -14.21 11.63 -8.69
CA ASN A 155 -14.74 12.87 -9.26
C ASN A 155 -13.88 14.10 -8.93
N SER A 156 -13.35 14.16 -7.70
CA SER A 156 -12.41 15.21 -7.33
C SER A 156 -11.12 15.13 -8.13
N ILE A 157 -10.52 13.95 -8.31
CA ILE A 157 -9.31 13.78 -9.13
C ILE A 157 -9.59 14.23 -10.56
N LEU A 158 -10.66 13.75 -11.18
CA LEU A 158 -11.05 14.11 -12.56
C LEU A 158 -11.14 15.64 -12.76
N SER A 159 -11.56 16.39 -11.73
CA SER A 159 -11.67 17.85 -11.80
C SER A 159 -10.34 18.61 -11.92
N PHE A 160 -9.21 17.94 -11.62
CA PHE A 160 -7.86 18.50 -11.79
C PHE A 160 -7.26 18.26 -13.18
N GLN A 161 -7.94 17.52 -14.08
CA GLN A 161 -7.48 17.38 -15.46
C GLN A 161 -7.66 18.71 -16.20
N LYS A 162 -6.61 19.15 -16.89
CA LYS A 162 -6.56 20.35 -17.70
C LYS A 162 -6.98 20.06 -19.14
N GLY A 163 -7.21 21.12 -19.92
CA GLY A 163 -7.67 21.01 -21.31
C GLY A 163 -6.70 20.30 -22.26
N ASP A 164 -5.41 20.24 -21.90
CA ASP A 164 -4.37 19.53 -22.65
C ASP A 164 -4.32 18.03 -22.36
N GLY A 165 -5.07 17.54 -21.35
CA GLY A 165 -5.14 16.14 -20.94
C GLY A 165 -4.27 15.79 -19.74
N GLY A 166 -3.31 16.64 -19.35
CA GLY A 166 -2.53 16.45 -18.13
C GLY A 166 -3.31 16.87 -16.89
N PHE A 167 -2.78 16.57 -15.70
CA PHE A 167 -3.33 17.02 -14.43
C PHE A 167 -2.40 18.04 -13.78
N SER A 168 -2.97 19.05 -13.14
CA SER A 168 -2.21 20.03 -12.36
C SER A 168 -2.48 19.87 -10.87
N LEU A 169 -1.53 20.31 -10.02
CA LEU A 169 -1.72 20.29 -8.57
C LEU A 169 -2.94 21.12 -8.14
N ASN A 170 -3.20 22.23 -8.83
CA ASN A 170 -4.38 23.06 -8.64
C ASN A 170 -4.72 23.84 -9.92
N GLY A 171 -5.89 24.50 -9.94
CA GLY A 171 -6.43 25.17 -11.13
C GLY A 171 -5.54 26.25 -11.75
N ASN A 172 -4.63 26.86 -10.97
CA ASN A 172 -3.75 27.95 -11.40
C ASN A 172 -2.39 27.48 -11.92
N MET A 173 -2.08 26.19 -11.77
CA MET A 173 -0.82 25.60 -12.23
C MET A 173 -1.00 24.91 -13.58
N ASP A 174 0.10 24.78 -14.30
CA ASP A 174 0.20 23.96 -15.50
C ASP A 174 0.11 22.46 -15.14
N SER A 175 -0.17 21.65 -16.16
CA SER A 175 -0.13 20.20 -16.04
C SER A 175 1.27 19.73 -15.67
N ASP A 176 1.36 18.77 -14.75
CA ASP A 176 2.59 18.26 -14.19
C ASP A 176 2.68 16.75 -14.33
N VAL A 177 3.88 16.22 -14.55
CA VAL A 177 4.09 14.79 -14.77
C VAL A 177 3.80 13.96 -13.53
N ASP A 178 4.21 14.40 -12.35
CA ASP A 178 3.99 13.64 -11.11
C ASP A 178 2.51 13.57 -10.79
N ILE A 179 1.81 14.72 -10.88
CA ILE A 179 0.37 14.77 -10.61
C ILE A 179 -0.40 13.92 -11.63
N THR A 180 -0.02 14.00 -12.91
CA THR A 180 -0.64 13.18 -13.96
C THR A 180 -0.41 11.69 -13.72
N ALA A 181 0.81 11.28 -13.40
CA ALA A 181 1.15 9.88 -13.15
C ALA A 181 0.41 9.32 -11.92
N TYR A 182 0.43 10.04 -10.78
CA TYR A 182 -0.26 9.57 -9.58
C TYR A 182 -1.80 9.62 -9.71
N ALA A 183 -2.36 10.55 -10.48
CA ALA A 183 -3.78 10.53 -10.83
C ALA A 183 -4.14 9.26 -11.61
N LEU A 184 -3.31 8.87 -12.60
CA LEU A 184 -3.50 7.62 -13.36
C LEU A 184 -3.36 6.38 -12.47
N ILE A 185 -2.40 6.35 -11.55
CA ILE A 185 -2.26 5.26 -10.57
C ILE A 185 -3.55 5.11 -9.75
N ALA A 186 -4.05 6.21 -9.18
CA ALA A 186 -5.25 6.23 -8.35
C ALA A 186 -6.52 5.83 -9.13
N LEU A 187 -6.65 6.29 -10.38
CA LEU A 187 -7.82 6.04 -11.22
C LEU A 187 -7.80 4.67 -11.93
N SER A 188 -6.64 4.02 -12.03
CA SER A 188 -6.48 2.76 -12.78
C SER A 188 -7.49 1.65 -12.42
N PRO A 189 -7.89 1.43 -11.15
CA PRO A 189 -8.88 0.39 -10.80
C PRO A 189 -10.28 0.68 -11.32
N TYR A 190 -10.55 1.93 -11.71
CA TYR A 190 -11.85 2.45 -12.16
C TYR A 190 -11.93 2.62 -13.67
N SER A 191 -10.94 2.12 -14.42
CA SER A 191 -10.83 2.24 -15.89
C SER A 191 -11.98 1.61 -16.69
N ASN A 192 -12.83 0.78 -16.06
CA ASN A 192 -14.06 0.25 -16.69
C ASN A 192 -15.18 1.29 -16.81
N ASP A 193 -15.13 2.37 -16.04
CA ASP A 193 -16.03 3.51 -16.23
C ASP A 193 -15.61 4.30 -17.47
N SER A 194 -16.54 4.51 -18.42
CA SER A 194 -16.22 5.15 -19.70
C SER A 194 -15.73 6.61 -19.57
N ASN A 195 -16.22 7.34 -18.58
CA ASN A 195 -15.78 8.72 -18.33
C ASN A 195 -14.34 8.73 -17.81
N ILE A 196 -14.06 7.89 -16.81
CA ILE A 196 -12.71 7.73 -16.24
C ILE A 196 -11.75 7.21 -17.32
N SER A 197 -12.15 6.24 -18.13
CA SER A 197 -11.36 5.70 -19.24
C SER A 197 -10.95 6.78 -20.26
N ASN A 198 -11.88 7.67 -20.63
CA ASN A 198 -11.58 8.78 -21.54
C ASN A 198 -10.56 9.77 -20.94
N VAL A 199 -10.70 10.10 -19.65
CA VAL A 199 -9.76 10.94 -18.91
C VAL A 199 -8.37 10.30 -18.84
N ILE A 200 -8.31 9.01 -18.52
CA ILE A 200 -7.08 8.20 -18.52
C ILE A 200 -6.39 8.27 -19.89
N ASN A 201 -7.13 8.03 -20.98
CA ASN A 201 -6.55 8.01 -22.32
C ASN A 201 -5.91 9.35 -22.71
N LYS A 202 -6.54 10.48 -22.35
CA LYS A 202 -5.97 11.82 -22.58
C LYS A 202 -4.68 12.04 -21.79
N ALA A 203 -4.65 11.62 -20.52
CA ALA A 203 -3.48 11.75 -19.66
C ALA A 203 -2.32 10.85 -20.11
N VAL A 204 -2.60 9.63 -20.58
CA VAL A 204 -1.58 8.74 -21.16
C VAL A 204 -0.96 9.38 -22.41
N GLN A 205 -1.77 9.96 -23.29
CA GLN A 205 -1.26 10.67 -24.47
C GLN A 205 -0.46 11.92 -24.08
N TRP A 206 -0.93 12.67 -23.09
CA TRP A 206 -0.20 13.83 -22.57
C TRP A 206 1.18 13.41 -22.03
N LEU A 207 1.27 12.34 -21.22
CA LEU A 207 2.56 11.82 -20.74
C LEU A 207 3.46 11.37 -21.90
N SER A 208 2.94 10.64 -22.89
CA SER A 208 3.72 10.22 -24.07
C SER A 208 4.35 11.41 -24.83
N ASN A 209 3.64 12.55 -24.88
CA ASN A 209 4.14 13.77 -25.50
C ASN A 209 5.14 14.56 -24.64
N HIS A 210 5.20 14.28 -23.33
CA HIS A 210 6.09 14.95 -22.36
C HIS A 210 7.27 14.07 -21.91
N GLN A 211 7.49 12.92 -22.57
CA GLN A 211 8.70 12.13 -22.38
C GLN A 211 9.91 12.84 -23.01
N ASN A 212 11.01 12.94 -22.27
CA ASN A 212 12.25 13.54 -22.75
C ASN A 212 12.94 12.66 -23.81
N ASN A 213 13.85 13.24 -24.60
CA ASN A 213 14.61 12.52 -25.63
C ASN A 213 15.48 11.38 -25.10
N ASP A 214 15.91 11.46 -23.83
CA ASP A 214 16.66 10.39 -23.14
C ASP A 214 15.74 9.32 -22.52
N GLY A 215 14.43 9.40 -22.78
CA GLY A 215 13.40 8.51 -22.26
C GLY A 215 12.92 8.85 -20.85
N SER A 216 13.57 9.77 -20.13
CA SER A 216 13.19 10.18 -18.77
C SER A 216 11.97 11.10 -18.75
N PHE A 217 11.52 11.46 -17.56
CA PHE A 217 10.44 12.41 -17.35
C PHE A 217 10.85 13.57 -16.46
N SER A 218 10.34 14.75 -16.79
CA SER A 218 10.59 15.99 -16.04
C SER A 218 9.34 16.44 -15.29
N SER A 219 9.50 16.77 -14.01
CA SER A 219 8.48 17.43 -13.19
C SER A 219 9.00 18.80 -12.80
N MET A 220 8.16 19.83 -12.91
CA MET A 220 8.56 21.23 -12.67
C MET A 220 9.86 21.66 -13.41
N GLY A 221 10.10 21.09 -14.60
CA GLY A 221 11.28 21.38 -15.43
C GLY A 221 12.55 20.61 -15.09
N VAL A 222 12.54 19.72 -14.09
CA VAL A 222 13.69 18.90 -13.68
C VAL A 222 13.45 17.45 -14.07
N SER A 223 14.31 16.89 -14.92
CA SER A 223 14.31 15.44 -15.20
C SER A 223 14.84 14.69 -13.98
N CYS A 224 14.04 13.77 -13.45
CA CYS A 224 14.40 13.02 -12.25
C CYS A 224 13.92 11.57 -12.25
N CYS A 225 14.51 10.79 -11.34
CA CYS A 225 14.19 9.39 -11.11
C CYS A 225 12.72 9.20 -10.70
N GLU A 226 12.24 10.02 -9.78
CA GLU A 226 10.92 9.92 -9.16
C GLU A 226 9.81 10.08 -10.19
N SER A 227 9.87 11.10 -11.04
CA SER A 227 8.88 11.31 -12.11
C SER A 227 8.89 10.17 -13.12
N THR A 228 10.08 9.70 -13.49
CA THR A 228 10.23 8.56 -14.40
C THR A 228 9.62 7.28 -13.78
N ALA A 229 9.88 7.04 -12.49
CA ALA A 229 9.33 5.91 -11.73
C ALA A 229 7.81 6.00 -11.57
N ALA A 230 7.26 7.19 -11.31
CA ALA A 230 5.82 7.43 -11.20
C ALA A 230 5.11 7.11 -12.53
N VAL A 231 5.66 7.57 -13.66
CA VAL A 231 5.09 7.26 -14.98
C VAL A 231 5.12 5.76 -15.25
N ILE A 232 6.26 5.08 -15.04
CA ILE A 232 6.34 3.62 -15.21
C ILE A 232 5.31 2.89 -14.34
N THR A 233 5.13 3.35 -13.10
CA THR A 233 4.13 2.79 -12.19
C THR A 233 2.71 2.97 -12.74
N ALA A 234 2.38 4.15 -13.28
CA ALA A 234 1.10 4.42 -13.92
C ALA A 234 0.86 3.49 -15.14
N LEU A 235 1.88 3.31 -16.00
CA LEU A 235 1.80 2.41 -17.15
C LEU A 235 1.45 0.98 -16.73
N ILE A 236 2.16 0.43 -15.75
CA ILE A 236 1.90 -0.92 -15.25
C ILE A 236 0.51 -1.01 -14.62
N CYS A 237 0.09 -0.02 -13.84
CA CYS A 237 -1.26 -0.01 -13.26
C CYS A 237 -2.37 -0.05 -14.33
N LEU A 238 -2.12 0.55 -15.50
CA LEU A 238 -3.03 0.57 -16.65
C LEU A 238 -2.87 -0.64 -17.59
N GLY A 239 -1.94 -1.56 -17.30
CA GLY A 239 -1.65 -2.71 -18.17
C GLY A 239 -0.89 -2.33 -19.45
N ILE A 240 -0.27 -1.14 -19.49
CA ILE A 240 0.57 -0.70 -20.60
C ILE A 240 1.99 -1.23 -20.36
N PRO A 241 2.57 -2.03 -21.29
CA PRO A 241 3.89 -2.58 -21.10
C PRO A 241 4.98 -1.50 -21.23
N VAL A 242 6.08 -1.63 -20.48
CA VAL A 242 7.14 -0.60 -20.44
C VAL A 242 7.95 -0.44 -21.73
N ASN A 243 7.86 -1.40 -22.64
CA ASN A 243 8.46 -1.34 -23.98
C ASN A 243 7.46 -0.86 -25.05
N ASN A 244 6.33 -0.28 -24.64
CA ASN A 244 5.38 0.31 -25.56
C ASN A 244 6.04 1.47 -26.34
N GLU A 245 5.82 1.51 -27.66
CA GLU A 245 6.39 2.53 -28.55
C GLU A 245 5.96 3.95 -28.17
N LEU A 246 4.76 4.13 -27.59
CA LEU A 246 4.30 5.42 -27.07
C LEU A 246 5.20 5.98 -25.96
N PHE A 247 5.92 5.12 -25.24
CA PHE A 247 6.80 5.48 -24.13
C PHE A 247 8.27 5.18 -24.45
N THR A 248 8.62 5.28 -25.73
CA THR A 248 9.99 5.17 -26.25
C THR A 248 10.31 6.42 -27.09
N LYS A 249 11.30 7.21 -26.67
CA LYS A 249 11.80 8.38 -27.41
C LYS A 249 13.23 8.15 -27.84
N GLU A 250 13.53 8.45 -29.11
CA GLU A 250 14.85 8.24 -29.71
C GLU A 250 15.43 6.82 -29.45
N GLY A 251 14.55 5.81 -29.39
CA GLY A 251 14.93 4.41 -29.13
C GLY A 251 15.17 4.07 -27.66
N ILE A 252 14.93 4.99 -26.72
CA ILE A 252 15.09 4.80 -25.28
C ILE A 252 13.72 4.81 -24.60
N SER A 253 13.36 3.70 -23.97
CA SER A 253 12.13 3.57 -23.18
C SER A 253 12.26 4.24 -21.82
N ALA A 254 11.12 4.58 -21.21
CA ALA A 254 11.08 5.09 -19.83
C ALA A 254 11.76 4.15 -18.84
N TYR A 255 11.58 2.83 -19.01
CA TYR A 255 12.23 1.82 -18.19
C TYR A 255 13.75 1.85 -18.34
N GLN A 256 14.28 1.94 -19.56
CA GLN A 256 15.72 2.07 -19.77
C GLN A 256 16.27 3.36 -19.15
N ALA A 257 15.55 4.48 -19.28
CA ALA A 257 15.92 5.74 -18.66
C ALA A 257 15.97 5.61 -17.12
N LEU A 258 14.98 4.98 -16.48
CA LEU A 258 14.96 4.75 -15.04
C LEU A 258 16.23 4.03 -14.56
N LEU A 259 16.67 2.99 -15.28
CA LEU A 259 17.87 2.22 -14.91
C LEU A 259 19.15 3.06 -14.90
N THR A 260 19.21 4.16 -15.66
CA THR A 260 20.39 5.06 -15.67
C THR A 260 20.55 5.87 -14.39
N PHE A 261 19.48 5.98 -13.59
CA PHE A 261 19.53 6.65 -12.28
C PHE A 261 20.19 5.77 -11.19
N GLN A 262 20.41 4.47 -11.42
CA GLN A 262 21.04 3.61 -10.41
C GLN A 262 22.56 3.85 -10.36
N ASN A 263 23.07 4.15 -9.17
CA ASN A 263 24.49 4.29 -8.89
C ASN A 263 25.14 2.94 -8.53
N GLY A 264 26.48 2.91 -8.50
CA GLY A 264 27.26 1.71 -8.20
C GLY A 264 27.06 1.17 -6.77
N ASP A 265 26.54 1.97 -5.84
CA ASP A 265 26.17 1.55 -4.48
C ASP A 265 24.78 0.89 -4.40
N GLY A 266 24.06 0.83 -5.53
CA GLY A 266 22.72 0.26 -5.64
C GLY A 266 21.58 1.25 -5.44
N GLY A 267 21.83 2.42 -4.85
CA GLY A 267 20.82 3.46 -4.70
C GLY A 267 20.53 4.18 -6.02
N PHE A 268 19.38 4.83 -6.10
CA PHE A 268 19.01 5.68 -7.23
C PHE A 268 19.22 7.14 -6.87
N LYS A 269 19.79 7.91 -7.78
CA LYS A 269 19.95 9.37 -7.64
C LYS A 269 18.70 10.11 -8.10
N HIS A 270 18.46 11.28 -7.51
CA HIS A 270 17.38 12.18 -7.93
C HIS A 270 17.59 12.69 -9.36
N ILE A 271 18.78 13.20 -9.67
CA ILE A 271 19.20 13.70 -10.99
C ILE A 271 20.48 13.01 -11.46
N GLN A 272 20.75 13.00 -12.77
CA GLN A 272 21.83 12.20 -13.37
C GLN A 272 23.23 12.39 -12.77
N ASP A 273 23.56 13.57 -12.25
CA ASP A 273 24.88 13.87 -11.66
C ASP A 273 24.87 13.84 -10.12
N GLY A 274 23.82 13.27 -9.51
CA GLY A 274 23.63 13.24 -8.06
C GLY A 274 24.15 11.98 -7.37
N SER A 275 24.33 12.08 -6.05
CA SER A 275 24.46 10.92 -5.17
C SER A 275 23.13 10.18 -5.05
N SER A 276 23.20 8.92 -4.59
CA SER A 276 22.01 8.14 -4.28
C SER A 276 21.15 8.84 -3.23
N ASP A 277 19.86 8.88 -3.49
CA ASP A 277 18.83 9.51 -2.67
C ASP A 277 17.81 8.46 -2.20
N THR A 278 17.36 8.58 -0.96
CA THR A 278 16.46 7.57 -0.36
C THR A 278 15.10 7.56 -1.04
N LEU A 279 14.50 8.72 -1.32
CA LEU A 279 13.17 8.80 -1.95
C LEU A 279 13.22 8.33 -3.41
N ALA A 280 14.24 8.74 -4.16
CA ALA A 280 14.47 8.25 -5.52
C ALA A 280 14.61 6.73 -5.55
N THR A 281 15.34 6.16 -4.58
CA THR A 281 15.51 4.70 -4.45
C THR A 281 14.20 4.00 -4.11
N GLU A 282 13.42 4.52 -3.17
CA GLU A 282 12.10 3.96 -2.81
C GLU A 282 11.16 3.91 -4.01
N GLN A 283 11.03 5.01 -4.75
CA GLN A 283 10.15 5.10 -5.91
C GLN A 283 10.64 4.22 -7.06
N ALA A 284 11.94 4.15 -7.31
CA ALA A 284 12.51 3.23 -8.27
C ALA A 284 12.22 1.77 -7.91
N VAL A 285 12.38 1.37 -6.64
CA VAL A 285 12.03 0.01 -6.18
C VAL A 285 10.55 -0.27 -6.40
N MET A 286 9.65 0.66 -6.07
CA MET A 286 8.21 0.51 -6.32
C MET A 286 7.91 0.33 -7.82
N ALA A 287 8.50 1.15 -8.69
CA ALA A 287 8.30 1.06 -10.14
C ALA A 287 8.86 -0.24 -10.73
N LEU A 288 10.10 -0.60 -10.40
CA LEU A 288 10.73 -1.83 -10.87
C LEU A 288 9.99 -3.08 -10.36
N SER A 289 9.49 -3.04 -9.13
CA SER A 289 8.66 -4.12 -8.59
C SER A 289 7.33 -4.22 -9.32
N ALA A 290 6.71 -3.07 -9.66
CA ALA A 290 5.51 -3.06 -10.48
C ALA A 290 5.76 -3.75 -11.83
N VAL A 291 6.86 -3.41 -12.51
CA VAL A 291 7.28 -4.05 -13.77
C VAL A 291 7.51 -5.55 -13.58
N CYS A 292 8.24 -5.94 -12.52
CA CYS A 292 8.59 -7.33 -12.25
C CYS A 292 7.35 -8.21 -11.98
N PHE A 293 6.36 -7.67 -11.25
CA PHE A 293 5.20 -8.45 -10.80
C PHE A 293 3.91 -8.15 -11.56
N GLY A 294 3.93 -7.21 -12.51
CA GLY A 294 2.78 -6.84 -13.34
C GLY A 294 1.58 -6.30 -12.55
N LYS A 295 1.83 -5.62 -11.42
CA LYS A 295 0.77 -5.11 -10.54
C LYS A 295 1.16 -3.79 -9.89
N SER A 296 0.17 -3.02 -9.44
CA SER A 296 0.40 -1.80 -8.67
C SER A 296 1.25 -2.08 -7.40
N PRO A 297 2.27 -1.27 -7.10
CA PRO A 297 3.05 -1.40 -5.87
C PRO A 297 2.23 -1.02 -4.63
N PHE A 298 1.11 -0.30 -4.81
CA PHE A 298 0.19 0.05 -3.74
C PHE A 298 -0.87 -1.02 -3.47
N LYS A 299 -0.93 -2.11 -4.25
CA LYS A 299 -1.77 -3.27 -3.94
C LYS A 299 -1.04 -4.16 -2.94
N LEU A 300 -1.13 -3.76 -1.66
CA LEU A 300 -0.27 -4.25 -0.59
C LEU A 300 -0.59 -5.70 -0.22
N ALA A 301 0.46 -6.50 -0.07
CA ALA A 301 0.33 -7.85 0.46
C ALA A 301 -0.04 -7.81 1.95
N THR A 302 -0.76 -8.84 2.39
CA THR A 302 -1.01 -9.06 3.83
C THR A 302 0.21 -9.73 4.43
N VAL A 303 0.80 -9.09 5.44
CA VAL A 303 1.93 -9.62 6.22
C VAL A 303 1.57 -9.56 7.70
N ALA A 304 2.18 -10.43 8.52
CA ALA A 304 2.04 -10.32 9.96
C ALA A 304 2.82 -9.11 10.46
N PRO A 305 2.27 -8.28 11.38
CA PRO A 305 3.02 -7.19 11.96
C PRO A 305 4.21 -7.74 12.74
N PRO A 306 5.36 -7.04 12.76
CA PRO A 306 6.49 -7.47 13.57
C PRO A 306 6.05 -7.54 15.03
N ALA A 307 6.50 -8.58 15.74
CA ALA A 307 6.23 -8.71 17.16
C ALA A 307 6.68 -7.44 17.90
N GLN A 308 5.71 -6.64 18.35
CA GLN A 308 5.96 -5.57 19.30
C GLN A 308 6.49 -6.25 20.58
N LYS A 309 7.53 -5.69 21.20
CA LYS A 309 7.90 -6.11 22.55
C LYS A 309 6.64 -5.95 23.40
N LEU A 310 6.05 -7.07 23.84
CA LEU A 310 5.00 -7.06 24.84
C LEU A 310 5.50 -6.16 26.00
N SER A 311 4.66 -5.22 26.41
CA SER A 311 4.91 -4.28 27.49
C SER A 311 5.64 -4.97 28.64
N ASN A 312 6.85 -4.49 28.96
CA ASN A 312 7.77 -4.90 30.03
C ASN A 312 7.53 -6.32 30.60
N PRO A 313 8.42 -7.31 30.41
CA PRO A 313 8.23 -8.67 30.95
C PRO A 313 7.93 -8.68 32.47
N VAL A 314 8.41 -7.68 33.22
CA VAL A 314 8.05 -7.48 34.63
C VAL A 314 6.55 -7.21 34.82
N LEU A 315 5.93 -6.40 33.96
CA LEU A 315 4.50 -6.09 33.99
C LEU A 315 3.65 -7.32 33.67
N ILE A 316 4.06 -8.16 32.73
CA ILE A 316 3.37 -9.43 32.41
C ILE A 316 3.42 -10.39 33.60
N VAL A 317 4.59 -10.51 34.25
CA VAL A 317 4.74 -11.32 35.46
C VAL A 317 3.89 -10.76 36.59
N LEU A 318 3.87 -9.43 36.80
CA LEU A 318 3.05 -8.79 37.83
C LEU A 318 1.55 -9.02 37.60
N ILE A 319 1.06 -8.86 36.36
CA ILE A 319 -0.34 -9.14 36.01
C ILE A 319 -0.67 -10.62 36.25
N SER A 320 0.22 -11.53 35.85
CA SER A 320 0.02 -12.97 36.04
C SER A 320 -0.03 -13.35 37.52
N VAL A 321 0.84 -12.78 38.35
CA VAL A 321 0.85 -12.99 39.81
C VAL A 321 -0.40 -12.41 40.45
N ALA A 322 -0.85 -11.23 40.03
CA ALA A 322 -2.09 -10.62 40.52
C ALA A 322 -3.32 -11.46 40.18
N CYS A 323 -3.42 -12.00 38.96
CA CYS A 323 -4.48 -12.91 38.57
C CYS A 323 -4.49 -14.20 39.41
N LEU A 324 -3.31 -14.80 39.66
CA LEU A 324 -3.21 -15.99 40.51
C LEU A 324 -3.61 -15.71 41.96
N ALA A 325 -3.23 -14.56 42.51
CA ALA A 325 -3.64 -14.15 43.87
C ALA A 325 -5.16 -13.97 43.99
N LEU A 326 -5.80 -13.35 42.98
CA LEU A 326 -7.25 -13.19 42.94
C LEU A 326 -7.98 -14.52 42.83
N ILE A 327 -7.47 -15.46 42.02
CA ILE A 327 -8.00 -16.83 41.94
C ILE A 327 -7.87 -17.53 43.31
N GLY A 328 -6.72 -17.41 43.97
CA GLY A 328 -6.51 -17.97 45.31
C GLY A 328 -7.51 -17.43 46.35
N LEU A 329 -7.72 -16.12 46.38
CA LEU A 329 -8.71 -15.48 47.27
C LEU A 329 -10.14 -15.95 46.97
N ALA A 330 -10.49 -16.08 45.69
CA ALA A 330 -11.81 -16.60 45.29
C ALA A 330 -12.02 -18.06 45.74
N VAL A 331 -10.99 -18.91 45.61
CA VAL A 331 -11.04 -20.30 46.11
C VAL A 331 -11.21 -20.36 47.62
N ILE A 332 -10.47 -19.54 48.37
CA ILE A 332 -10.59 -19.46 49.84
C ILE A 332 -11.99 -18.98 50.24
N LEU A 333 -12.53 -17.98 49.56
CA LEU A 333 -13.87 -17.46 49.81
C LEU A 333 -14.93 -18.53 49.56
N ILE A 334 -14.87 -19.21 48.40
CA ILE A 334 -15.77 -20.31 48.04
C ILE A 334 -15.68 -21.43 49.08
N TYR A 335 -14.47 -21.84 49.45
CA TYR A 335 -14.26 -22.86 50.47
C TYR A 335 -14.86 -22.45 51.82
N THR A 336 -14.68 -21.20 52.23
CA THR A 336 -15.21 -20.67 53.50
C THR A 336 -16.74 -20.64 53.49
N ILE A 337 -17.36 -20.22 52.39
CA ILE A 337 -18.82 -20.24 52.21
C ILE A 337 -19.35 -21.68 52.26
N VAL A 338 -18.73 -22.61 51.53
CA VAL A 338 -19.13 -24.03 51.51
C VAL A 338 -18.99 -24.65 52.90
N ARG A 339 -17.88 -24.40 53.60
CA ARG A 339 -17.63 -24.89 54.96
C ARG A 339 -18.65 -24.33 55.95
N ARG A 340 -18.93 -23.03 55.91
CA ARG A 340 -19.92 -22.38 56.76
C ARG A 340 -21.32 -22.97 56.54
N ASN A 341 -21.70 -23.20 55.28
CA ASN A 341 -22.98 -23.81 54.94
C ASN A 341 -23.09 -25.27 55.42
N ARG A 342 -22.00 -26.05 55.36
CA ARG A 342 -21.96 -27.41 55.92
C ARG A 342 -22.10 -27.42 57.43
N LEU A 343 -21.37 -26.55 58.14
CA LEU A 343 -21.42 -26.47 59.60
C LEU A 343 -22.80 -25.99 60.10
N LYS A 344 -23.44 -25.02 59.42
CA LYS A 344 -24.84 -24.62 59.68
C LYS A 344 -25.82 -25.79 59.51
N LYS A 345 -25.67 -26.60 58.44
CA LYS A 345 -26.50 -27.80 58.22
C LYS A 345 -26.30 -28.87 59.31
N ALA A 346 -25.12 -28.92 59.93
CA ALA A 346 -24.79 -29.87 60.99
C ALA A 346 -25.17 -29.38 62.40
N GLY A 347 -25.87 -28.23 62.54
CA GLY A 347 -26.38 -27.72 63.82
C GLY A 347 -25.37 -26.95 64.68
N PHE A 348 -24.16 -26.68 64.16
CA PHE A 348 -23.19 -25.85 64.85
C PHE A 348 -23.52 -24.35 64.65
N GLN A 349 -23.33 -23.52 65.67
CA GLN A 349 -23.31 -22.06 65.49
C GLN A 349 -21.96 -21.64 64.88
N VAL A 350 -22.00 -20.91 63.74
CA VAL A 350 -20.82 -20.59 62.90
C VAL A 350 -20.78 -19.13 62.44
#